data_AF-A0A4R6YM57-F1
#
_entry.id   AF-A0A4R6YM57-F1
#
_cell.length_a   1.000
_cell.length_b   1.000
_cell.length_c   1.000
_cell.angle_alpha   90.00
_cell.angle_beta   90.00
_cell.angle_gamma   90.00
#
_symmetry.space_group_name_H-M   'P 1'
#
loop_
_entity.id
_entity.type
_entity.pdbx_description
1 polymer ?
#
loop_
_entity_poly.entity_id
_entity_poly.type
_entity_poly.pdbx_seq_one_letter_code
_entity_poly.pdbx_strand_id
1 'polypeptide(L)'
;MSLRARPAAAALFALCAASAVTAEPFALAPAYDQIYRIDLASRTATLVGDTGSYAGQPIVMKGIAYAPNGSLLASSDNTKSLFRLDFLGSPASVVGSLGLAGQGDPSRLDALDLSYAVTCDGSAWLASGVARKLWKVDNATGLTTYVGSTGARLTGLAARGRNLYGAGDYENPSLFRVDTASGAAIPIGSFGVSASKISSVWPSFDASGNLWAAVTYIPPPPPAANAFPPDWSDLARINVDSGAMTLLGPITGPEDLRSVPLFGLAITAPQPCPTGTATAQPIPAGSPRSLSLLAGLLLLAAGLVLRRRGLR
;
A
#
# COMPACT_ATOMS: atom_id res chain seq x y z
N MET A 1 42.14 -34.66 38.74
CA MET A 1 40.84 -35.35 38.64
C MET A 1 39.99 -34.67 37.56
N SER A 2 39.41 -35.49 36.69
CA SER A 2 38.48 -35.22 35.58
C SER A 2 37.71 -33.89 35.57
N LEU A 3 37.92 -33.09 34.51
CA LEU A 3 36.95 -32.10 34.01
C LEU A 3 36.14 -32.75 32.88
N ARG A 4 34.82 -32.90 33.12
CA ARG A 4 33.86 -33.44 32.17
C ARG A 4 33.56 -32.44 31.06
N ALA A 5 33.42 -32.98 29.86
CA ALA A 5 33.08 -32.30 28.62
C ALA A 5 31.58 -32.00 28.47
N ARG A 6 31.30 -31.12 27.48
CA ARG A 6 30.06 -30.80 26.71
C ARG A 6 29.51 -29.40 27.03
N PRO A 7 29.28 -28.56 26.01
CA PRO A 7 28.22 -28.82 25.01
C PRO A 7 28.54 -28.36 23.57
N ALA A 8 28.14 -29.14 22.56
CA ALA A 8 28.09 -28.68 21.17
C ALA A 8 27.11 -29.56 20.36
N ALA A 9 25.82 -29.53 20.71
CA ALA A 9 24.77 -30.22 19.94
C ALA A 9 23.45 -29.43 19.87
N ALA A 10 23.47 -28.12 20.10
CA ALA A 10 22.26 -27.28 20.08
C ALA A 10 22.19 -26.28 18.91
N ALA A 11 23.21 -26.20 18.05
CA ALA A 11 23.32 -25.11 17.08
C ALA A 11 22.75 -25.40 15.68
N LEU A 12 22.24 -26.60 15.39
CA LEU A 12 21.88 -26.98 14.00
C LEU A 12 20.37 -27.02 13.66
N PHE A 13 19.48 -26.66 14.59
CA PHE A 13 18.02 -26.69 14.36
C PHE A 13 17.35 -25.31 14.23
N ALA A 14 18.13 -24.22 14.11
CA ALA A 14 17.61 -22.85 14.16
C ALA A 14 17.53 -22.11 12.81
N LEU A 15 17.60 -22.80 11.66
CA LEU A 15 17.55 -22.16 10.34
C LEU A 15 16.52 -22.79 9.38
N CYS A 16 15.25 -22.78 9.78
CA CYS A 16 14.10 -22.90 8.87
C CYS A 16 12.87 -22.22 9.52
N ALA A 17 13.03 -20.99 10.02
CA ALA A 17 11.88 -20.14 10.24
C ALA A 17 11.49 -19.57 8.87
N ALA A 18 10.63 -20.29 8.15
CA ALA A 18 9.85 -19.68 7.09
C ALA A 18 9.09 -18.53 7.75
N SER A 19 9.45 -17.29 7.43
CA SER A 19 8.68 -16.12 7.84
C SER A 19 7.27 -16.31 7.32
N ALA A 20 6.34 -16.72 8.18
CA ALA A 20 4.94 -16.61 7.88
C ALA A 20 4.69 -15.12 7.62
N VAL A 21 4.48 -14.76 6.36
CA VAL A 21 4.03 -13.42 5.99
C VAL A 21 2.65 -13.27 6.60
N THR A 22 2.60 -12.75 7.83
CA THR A 22 1.33 -12.41 8.46
C THR A 22 0.73 -11.31 7.58
N ALA A 23 -0.51 -11.50 7.13
CA ALA A 23 -1.23 -10.42 6.47
C ALA A 23 -1.18 -9.20 7.39
N GLU A 24 -0.83 -8.04 6.85
CA GLU A 24 -0.79 -6.83 7.67
C GLU A 24 -2.19 -6.60 8.26
N PRO A 25 -2.36 -6.57 9.59
CA PRO A 25 -3.70 -6.61 10.16
C PRO A 25 -4.41 -5.26 10.05
N PHE A 26 -3.70 -4.21 9.63
CA PHE A 26 -4.16 -2.84 9.77
C PHE A 26 -4.02 -2.07 8.46
N ALA A 27 -4.99 -1.20 8.22
CA ALA A 27 -4.92 -0.17 7.20
C ALA A 27 -5.03 1.22 7.83
N LEU A 28 -4.56 2.22 7.10
CA LEU A 28 -4.76 3.63 7.42
C LEU A 28 -5.64 4.27 6.35
N ALA A 29 -6.59 5.08 6.79
CA ALA A 29 -7.49 5.80 5.90
C ALA A 29 -7.88 7.15 6.53
N PRO A 30 -7.79 8.27 5.79
CA PRO A 30 -8.37 9.52 6.22
C PRO A 30 -9.90 9.52 6.27
N ALA A 31 -10.48 10.30 7.17
CA ALA A 31 -11.86 10.74 7.11
C ALA A 31 -11.88 12.23 7.45
N TYR A 32 -12.26 13.06 6.48
CA TYR A 32 -12.15 14.53 6.58
C TYR A 32 -10.74 15.00 7.00
N ASP A 33 -10.57 15.53 8.20
CA ASP A 33 -9.32 16.04 8.79
C ASP A 33 -8.72 15.10 9.85
N GLN A 34 -9.09 13.82 9.82
CA GLN A 34 -8.63 12.80 10.75
C GLN A 34 -8.06 11.59 10.02
N ILE A 35 -7.17 10.86 10.68
CA ILE A 35 -6.63 9.57 10.22
C ILE A 35 -7.11 8.45 11.15
N TYR A 36 -7.62 7.38 10.55
CA TYR A 36 -8.06 6.20 11.25
C TYR A 36 -7.18 5.00 10.92
N ARG A 37 -6.97 4.15 11.93
CA ARG A 37 -6.38 2.82 11.79
C ARG A 37 -7.49 1.79 11.83
N ILE A 38 -7.64 1.04 10.76
CA ILE A 38 -8.67 0.02 10.55
C ILE A 38 -8.05 -1.34 10.76
N ASP A 39 -8.59 -2.15 11.67
CA ASP A 39 -8.29 -3.58 11.74
C ASP A 39 -9.07 -4.31 10.64
N LEU A 40 -8.34 -4.95 9.73
CA LEU A 40 -8.92 -5.61 8.54
C LEU A 40 -9.67 -6.90 8.89
N ALA A 41 -9.39 -7.51 10.04
CA ALA A 41 -10.04 -8.73 10.49
C ALA A 41 -11.36 -8.42 11.21
N SER A 42 -11.35 -7.46 12.14
CA SER A 42 -12.56 -7.07 12.88
C SER A 42 -13.41 -6.03 12.16
N ARG A 43 -12.84 -5.29 11.19
CA ARG A 43 -13.41 -4.09 10.55
C ARG A 43 -13.67 -2.94 11.53
N THR A 44 -12.87 -2.85 12.59
CA THR A 44 -12.98 -1.77 13.58
C THR A 44 -11.89 -0.73 13.35
N ALA A 45 -12.29 0.54 13.30
CA ALA A 45 -11.45 1.70 13.15
C ALA A 45 -11.21 2.41 14.49
N THR A 46 -9.98 2.83 14.72
CA THR A 46 -9.58 3.65 15.87
C THR A 46 -8.92 4.93 15.37
N LEU A 47 -9.24 6.07 15.98
CA LEU A 47 -8.59 7.34 15.66
C LEU A 47 -7.08 7.26 15.95
N VAL A 48 -6.27 7.68 14.99
CA VAL A 48 -4.81 7.82 15.13
C VAL A 48 -4.45 9.26 15.50
N GLY A 49 -5.14 10.23 14.90
CA GLY A 49 -4.97 11.65 15.17
C GLY A 49 -5.50 12.51 14.03
N ASP A 50 -5.37 13.81 14.20
CA ASP A 50 -5.82 14.81 13.23
C ASP A 50 -4.71 15.11 12.20
N THR A 51 -5.11 15.45 10.98
CA THR A 51 -4.19 15.82 9.90
C THR A 51 -3.60 17.21 10.08
N GLY A 52 -4.25 18.05 10.89
CA GLY A 52 -3.89 19.45 11.13
C GLY A 52 -4.42 20.41 10.07
N SER A 53 -3.83 21.60 9.99
CA SER A 53 -4.21 22.67 9.07
C SER A 53 -3.02 23.15 8.23
N TYR A 54 -3.33 23.62 7.02
CA TYR A 54 -2.37 24.21 6.10
C TYR A 54 -3.00 25.41 5.40
N ALA A 55 -2.27 26.52 5.32
CA ALA A 55 -2.75 27.77 4.75
C ALA A 55 -4.11 28.24 5.33
N GLY A 56 -4.34 28.03 6.63
CA GLY A 56 -5.58 28.42 7.32
C GLY A 56 -6.79 27.53 7.03
N GLN A 57 -6.61 26.38 6.36
CA GLN A 57 -7.67 25.42 6.05
C GLN A 57 -7.35 24.06 6.71
N PRO A 58 -8.36 23.27 7.11
CA PRO A 58 -8.15 21.89 7.53
C PRO A 58 -7.56 21.07 6.36
N ILE A 59 -6.65 20.13 6.64
CA ILE A 59 -6.07 19.29 5.60
C ILE A 59 -7.03 18.12 5.30
N VAL A 60 -7.78 18.18 4.21
CA VAL A 60 -8.68 17.08 3.82
C VAL A 60 -7.95 16.16 2.86
N MET A 61 -7.54 15.00 3.35
CA MET A 61 -6.81 13.99 2.58
C MET A 61 -7.78 13.07 1.81
N LYS A 62 -7.37 12.65 0.61
CA LYS A 62 -8.16 11.76 -0.24
C LYS A 62 -7.39 10.52 -0.69
N GLY A 63 -6.20 10.71 -1.25
CA GLY A 63 -5.29 9.62 -1.63
C GLY A 63 -4.21 9.45 -0.57
N ILE A 64 -3.87 8.21 -0.23
CA ILE A 64 -2.82 7.89 0.74
C ILE A 64 -2.11 6.60 0.34
N ALA A 65 -0.78 6.57 0.41
CA ALA A 65 0.00 5.39 0.09
C ALA A 65 1.38 5.41 0.75
N TYR A 66 1.91 4.23 1.03
CA TYR A 66 3.30 4.08 1.43
C TYR A 66 4.21 4.14 0.21
N ALA A 67 5.32 4.84 0.34
CA ALA A 67 6.45 4.74 -0.58
C ALA A 67 7.35 3.54 -0.21
N PRO A 68 8.21 3.04 -1.13
CA PRO A 68 9.09 1.89 -0.85
C PRO A 68 10.05 2.08 0.33
N ASN A 69 10.36 3.32 0.71
CA ASN A 69 11.18 3.64 1.87
C ASN A 69 10.38 3.64 3.20
N GLY A 70 9.09 3.28 3.16
CA GLY A 70 8.20 3.25 4.33
C GLY A 70 7.58 4.60 4.69
N SER A 71 7.90 5.69 3.99
CA SER A 71 7.23 6.98 4.21
C SER A 71 5.77 6.89 3.77
N LEU A 72 4.84 7.39 4.60
CA LEU A 72 3.45 7.53 4.19
C LEU A 72 3.20 8.92 3.63
N LEU A 73 2.65 8.96 2.42
CA LEU A 73 2.35 10.18 1.69
C LEU A 73 0.85 10.24 1.40
N ALA A 74 0.29 11.45 1.44
CA ALA A 74 -1.12 11.67 1.12
C ALA A 74 -1.32 12.93 0.27
N SER A 75 -2.25 12.84 -0.68
CA SER A 75 -2.72 13.97 -1.45
C SER A 75 -3.95 14.57 -0.79
N SER A 76 -3.99 15.90 -0.69
CA SER A 76 -5.16 16.65 -0.26
C SER A 76 -5.91 17.22 -1.45
N ASP A 77 -7.22 17.07 -1.48
CA ASP A 77 -8.06 17.64 -2.53
C ASP A 77 -8.31 19.13 -2.28
N ASN A 78 -8.67 19.54 -1.07
CA ASN A 78 -8.99 20.96 -0.82
C ASN A 78 -7.77 21.90 -0.91
N THR A 79 -6.58 21.44 -0.49
CA THR A 79 -5.35 22.27 -0.56
C THR A 79 -4.49 21.97 -1.79
N LYS A 80 -4.86 20.96 -2.60
CA LYS A 80 -4.11 20.53 -3.79
C LYS A 80 -2.61 20.36 -3.51
N SER A 81 -2.28 19.76 -2.38
CA SER A 81 -0.92 19.61 -1.88
C SER A 81 -0.63 18.16 -1.50
N LEU A 82 0.65 17.79 -1.57
CA LEU A 82 1.17 16.51 -1.10
C LEU A 82 1.71 16.70 0.33
N PHE A 83 1.38 15.75 1.20
CA PHE A 83 1.78 15.72 2.60
C PHE A 83 2.50 14.42 2.93
N ARG A 84 3.38 14.48 3.91
CA ARG A 84 3.97 13.32 4.58
C ARG A 84 3.34 13.20 5.96
N LEU A 85 2.99 11.96 6.32
CA LEU A 85 2.43 11.64 7.62
C LEU A 85 3.50 10.95 8.45
N ASP A 86 3.85 11.60 9.56
CA ASP A 86 4.74 11.04 10.56
C ASP A 86 3.88 10.60 11.75
N PHE A 87 3.67 9.28 11.87
CA PHE A 87 2.90 8.72 12.97
C PHE A 87 3.69 8.86 14.24
N LEU A 88 3.27 9.75 15.13
CA LEU A 88 3.62 9.89 16.55
C LEU A 88 2.90 11.16 17.09
N GLY A 89 1.63 11.35 16.75
CA GLY A 89 0.83 12.52 17.17
C GLY A 89 1.29 13.86 16.57
N SER A 90 2.12 13.85 15.52
CA SER A 90 2.54 15.06 14.82
C SER A 90 1.58 15.39 13.68
N PRO A 91 1.28 16.68 13.44
CA PRO A 91 0.53 17.11 12.26
C PRO A 91 1.23 16.67 10.96
N ALA A 92 0.47 16.57 9.88
CA ALA A 92 1.04 16.23 8.57
C ALA A 92 2.04 17.31 8.12
N SER A 93 3.21 16.89 7.62
CA SER A 93 4.22 17.79 7.08
C SER A 93 4.00 18.01 5.58
N VAL A 94 4.10 19.26 5.14
CA VAL A 94 3.90 19.61 3.73
C VAL A 94 5.12 19.14 2.93
N VAL A 95 4.89 18.39 1.86
CA VAL A 95 5.92 18.08 0.86
C VAL A 95 5.95 19.18 -0.20
N GLY A 96 4.78 19.58 -0.70
CA GLY A 96 4.67 20.71 -1.62
C GLY A 96 3.33 20.74 -2.37
N SER A 97 3.17 21.75 -3.21
CA SER A 97 1.98 21.91 -4.05
C SER A 97 1.95 20.88 -5.17
N LEU A 98 0.77 20.34 -5.45
CA LEU A 98 0.54 19.46 -6.61
C LEU A 98 0.51 20.25 -7.93
N GLY A 99 0.37 21.58 -7.91
CA GLY A 99 0.27 22.41 -9.11
C GLY A 99 -1.06 22.24 -9.88
N LEU A 100 -2.13 21.87 -9.18
CA LEU A 100 -3.41 21.49 -9.79
C LEU A 100 -4.55 22.51 -9.61
N ALA A 101 -4.26 23.69 -9.06
CA ALA A 101 -5.27 24.72 -8.89
C ALA A 101 -5.90 25.12 -10.24
N GLY A 102 -7.24 25.18 -10.28
CA GLY A 102 -8.02 25.51 -11.47
C GLY A 102 -8.17 24.36 -12.48
N GLN A 103 -7.72 23.14 -12.15
CA GLN A 103 -7.84 21.98 -13.04
C GLN A 103 -9.02 21.06 -12.70
N GLY A 104 -9.75 21.33 -11.62
CA GLY A 104 -10.92 20.60 -11.17
C GLY A 104 -12.23 21.15 -11.70
N ASP A 105 -13.34 20.72 -11.09
CA ASP A 105 -14.68 21.17 -11.46
C ASP A 105 -14.97 22.55 -10.83
N PRO A 106 -15.11 23.63 -11.63
CA PRO A 106 -15.35 24.96 -11.10
C PRO A 106 -16.72 25.09 -10.42
N SER A 107 -17.69 24.21 -10.74
CA SER A 107 -18.99 24.18 -10.07
C SER A 107 -18.94 23.50 -8.70
N ARG A 108 -17.81 22.86 -8.37
CA ARG A 108 -17.59 22.11 -7.13
C ARG A 108 -16.33 22.55 -6.40
N LEU A 109 -16.10 23.87 -6.35
CA LEU A 109 -14.94 24.44 -5.63
C LEU A 109 -13.60 23.87 -6.12
N ASP A 110 -13.45 23.69 -7.43
CA ASP A 110 -12.25 23.12 -8.04
C ASP A 110 -11.95 21.68 -7.54
N ALA A 111 -12.97 20.90 -7.16
CA ALA A 111 -12.80 19.53 -6.70
C ALA A 111 -12.20 18.63 -7.79
N LEU A 112 -11.28 17.76 -7.40
CA LEU A 112 -10.66 16.77 -8.28
C LEU A 112 -10.98 15.33 -7.86
N ASP A 113 -11.32 15.08 -6.60
CA ASP A 113 -11.45 13.73 -6.04
C ASP A 113 -10.19 12.90 -6.32
N LEU A 114 -9.10 13.28 -5.64
CA LEU A 114 -7.76 12.79 -5.90
C LEU A 114 -7.51 11.43 -5.24
N SER A 115 -6.89 10.53 -6.00
CA SER A 115 -6.33 9.28 -5.48
C SER A 115 -4.83 9.21 -5.77
N TYR A 116 -4.10 8.49 -4.92
CA TYR A 116 -2.64 8.48 -4.92
C TYR A 116 -2.11 7.06 -4.67
N ALA A 117 -1.09 6.65 -5.43
CA ALA A 117 -0.41 5.37 -5.24
C ALA A 117 1.08 5.48 -5.62
N VAL A 118 1.90 4.64 -5.00
CA VAL A 118 3.35 4.57 -5.29
C VAL A 118 3.70 3.15 -5.72
N THR A 119 4.38 2.99 -6.85
CA THR A 119 4.88 1.70 -7.33
C THR A 119 6.19 1.31 -6.64
N CYS A 120 6.58 0.04 -6.74
CA CYS A 120 7.76 -0.49 -6.07
C CYS A 120 9.09 0.16 -6.47
N ASP A 121 9.14 0.83 -7.62
CA ASP A 121 10.30 1.57 -8.13
C ASP A 121 10.32 3.03 -7.64
N GLY A 122 9.36 3.41 -6.80
CA GLY A 122 9.24 4.76 -6.24
C GLY A 122 8.48 5.74 -7.12
N SER A 123 8.01 5.33 -8.30
CA SER A 123 7.16 6.21 -9.12
C SER A 123 5.82 6.44 -8.42
N ALA A 124 5.42 7.70 -8.27
CA ALA A 124 4.14 8.07 -7.69
C ALA A 124 3.17 8.56 -8.75
N TRP A 125 1.91 8.22 -8.52
CA TRP A 125 0.83 8.42 -9.46
C TRP A 125 -0.35 9.06 -8.75
N LEU A 126 -0.98 10.01 -9.43
CA LEU A 126 -2.17 10.70 -8.96
C LEU A 126 -3.23 10.57 -10.04
N ALA A 127 -4.45 10.20 -9.68
CA ALA A 127 -5.60 10.23 -10.57
C ALA A 127 -6.70 11.12 -10.00
N SER A 128 -7.53 11.65 -10.88
CA SER A 128 -8.72 12.42 -10.52
C SER A 128 -9.96 11.72 -11.04
N GLY A 129 -10.90 11.44 -10.14
CA GLY A 129 -12.22 10.92 -10.50
C GLY A 129 -13.03 11.95 -11.29
N VAL A 130 -12.90 13.23 -10.94
CA VAL A 130 -13.67 14.32 -11.56
C VAL A 130 -13.10 14.72 -12.94
N ALA A 131 -11.80 15.01 -13.02
CA ALA A 131 -11.16 15.46 -14.25
C ALA A 131 -10.81 14.32 -15.22
N ARG A 132 -10.84 13.05 -14.76
CA ARG A 132 -10.48 11.86 -15.54
C ARG A 132 -9.09 11.97 -16.16
N LYS A 133 -8.12 12.33 -15.32
CA LYS A 133 -6.72 12.57 -15.67
C LYS A 133 -5.80 11.76 -14.76
N LEU A 134 -4.66 11.39 -15.32
CA LEU A 134 -3.53 10.81 -14.61
C LEU A 134 -2.34 11.77 -14.65
N TRP A 135 -1.66 11.88 -13.52
CA TRP A 135 -0.39 12.59 -13.40
C TRP A 135 0.65 11.69 -12.74
N LYS A 136 1.92 11.93 -13.11
CA LYS A 136 3.07 11.47 -12.35
C LYS A 136 3.40 12.52 -11.29
N VAL A 137 3.74 12.09 -10.08
CA VAL A 137 4.07 12.97 -8.96
C VAL A 137 5.55 12.84 -8.61
N ASP A 138 6.21 13.95 -8.37
CA ASP A 138 7.50 13.99 -7.69
C ASP A 138 7.29 13.93 -6.17
N ASN A 139 7.69 12.83 -5.53
CA ASN A 139 7.52 12.63 -4.09
C ASN A 139 8.40 13.52 -3.21
N ALA A 140 9.40 14.20 -3.77
CA ALA A 140 10.25 15.12 -3.04
C ALA A 140 9.67 16.54 -3.03
N THR A 141 8.98 16.94 -4.11
CA THR A 141 8.51 18.32 -4.31
C THR A 141 6.99 18.47 -4.34
N GLY A 142 6.26 17.37 -4.50
CA GLY A 142 4.81 17.35 -4.72
C GLY A 142 4.39 17.69 -6.15
N LEU A 143 5.28 18.18 -7.01
CA LEU A 143 4.90 18.67 -8.33
C LEU A 143 4.37 17.54 -9.22
N THR A 144 3.30 17.83 -9.96
CA THR A 144 2.70 16.88 -10.91
C THR A 144 3.12 17.15 -12.35
N THR A 145 3.28 16.08 -13.12
CA THR A 145 3.41 16.13 -14.58
C THR A 145 2.23 15.38 -15.19
N TYR A 146 1.47 16.03 -16.07
CA TYR A 146 0.33 15.40 -16.74
C TYR A 146 0.80 14.26 -17.65
N VAL A 147 0.11 13.12 -17.57
CA VAL A 147 0.41 11.91 -18.35
C VAL A 147 -0.62 11.74 -19.46
N GLY A 148 -1.91 11.78 -19.11
CA GLY A 148 -2.98 11.59 -20.06
C GLY A 148 -4.35 11.44 -19.40
N SER A 149 -5.37 11.24 -20.23
CA SER A 149 -6.73 11.00 -19.72
C SER A 149 -6.88 9.55 -19.30
N THR A 150 -7.55 9.32 -18.18
CA THR A 150 -7.93 7.98 -17.73
C THR A 150 -9.10 7.42 -18.53
N GLY A 151 -9.92 8.25 -19.17
CA GLY A 151 -11.15 7.82 -19.84
C GLY A 151 -12.25 7.29 -18.91
N ALA A 152 -11.94 7.07 -17.63
CA ALA A 152 -12.84 6.61 -16.59
C ALA A 152 -12.67 7.46 -15.31
N ARG A 153 -13.71 7.52 -14.48
CA ARG A 153 -13.66 8.15 -13.16
C ARG A 153 -12.95 7.21 -12.21
N LEU A 154 -11.68 7.46 -11.92
CA LEU A 154 -10.92 6.66 -10.96
C LEU A 154 -10.95 7.36 -9.61
N THR A 155 -11.77 6.87 -8.69
CA THR A 155 -11.83 7.41 -7.33
C THR A 155 -10.70 6.90 -6.46
N GLY A 156 -10.12 5.74 -6.79
CA GLY A 156 -9.02 5.15 -6.02
C GLY A 156 -7.93 4.59 -6.91
N LEU A 157 -6.70 4.58 -6.39
CA LEU A 157 -5.52 3.98 -7.02
C LEU A 157 -4.85 3.01 -6.05
N ALA A 158 -4.35 1.89 -6.58
CA ALA A 158 -3.48 0.96 -5.87
C ALA A 158 -2.34 0.51 -6.77
N ALA A 159 -1.18 0.19 -6.18
CA ALA A 159 -0.03 -0.30 -6.92
C ALA A 159 0.39 -1.69 -6.44
N ARG A 160 0.78 -2.55 -7.39
CA ARG A 160 1.44 -3.83 -7.11
C ARG A 160 2.60 -4.03 -8.06
N GLY A 161 3.81 -4.09 -7.51
CA GLY A 161 5.02 -4.03 -8.32
C GLY A 161 5.05 -2.71 -9.11
N ARG A 162 5.22 -2.81 -10.45
CA ARG A 162 5.16 -1.67 -11.37
C ARG A 162 3.78 -1.44 -12.00
N ASN A 163 2.79 -2.26 -11.65
CA ASN A 163 1.43 -2.12 -12.18
C ASN A 163 0.62 -1.17 -11.32
N LEU A 164 -0.16 -0.32 -11.99
CA LEU A 164 -1.11 0.58 -11.37
C LEU A 164 -2.54 0.10 -11.66
N TYR A 165 -3.37 0.11 -10.63
CA TYR A 165 -4.77 -0.30 -10.67
C TYR A 165 -5.64 0.87 -10.23
N GLY A 166 -6.77 1.06 -10.90
CA GLY A 166 -7.76 2.08 -10.58
C GLY A 166 -9.10 1.45 -10.23
N ALA A 167 -9.83 2.07 -9.32
CA ALA A 167 -11.19 1.68 -8.97
C ALA A 167 -12.18 2.78 -9.35
N GLY A 168 -13.24 2.40 -10.06
CA GLY A 168 -14.30 3.32 -10.46
C GLY A 168 -15.41 3.49 -9.42
N ASP A 169 -16.27 4.48 -9.64
CA ASP A 169 -17.46 4.77 -8.83
C ASP A 169 -18.74 4.25 -9.49
N TYR A 170 -19.90 4.70 -9.01
CA TYR A 170 -21.23 4.35 -9.53
C TYR A 170 -21.41 4.57 -11.04
N GLU A 171 -20.66 5.46 -11.70
CA GLU A 171 -20.76 5.62 -13.16
C GLU A 171 -20.13 4.43 -13.89
N ASN A 172 -19.07 3.85 -13.33
CA ASN A 172 -18.39 2.69 -13.89
C ASN A 172 -17.77 1.83 -12.78
N PRO A 173 -18.59 0.99 -12.11
CA PRO A 173 -18.21 0.22 -10.93
C PRO A 173 -17.35 -0.99 -11.34
N SER A 174 -16.10 -0.70 -11.66
CA SER A 174 -15.16 -1.65 -12.24
C SER A 174 -13.76 -1.46 -11.68
N LEU A 175 -12.98 -2.54 -11.71
CA LEU A 175 -11.54 -2.47 -11.54
C LEU A 175 -10.89 -2.23 -12.91
N PHE A 176 -9.85 -1.39 -12.92
CA PHE A 176 -9.07 -1.04 -14.10
C PHE A 176 -7.60 -1.32 -13.88
N ARG A 177 -6.89 -1.70 -14.95
CA ARG A 177 -5.45 -1.51 -15.06
C ARG A 177 -5.20 -0.14 -15.66
N VAL A 178 -4.29 0.63 -15.10
CA VAL A 178 -3.95 1.96 -15.62
C VAL A 178 -2.64 1.87 -16.40
N ASP A 179 -2.67 2.29 -17.67
CA ASP A 179 -1.48 2.47 -18.48
C ASP A 179 -0.76 3.75 -18.06
N THR A 180 0.40 3.60 -17.44
CA THR A 180 1.21 4.71 -16.93
C THR A 180 1.93 5.51 -18.02
N ALA A 181 1.95 5.03 -19.27
CA ALA A 181 2.53 5.75 -20.39
C ALA A 181 1.51 6.69 -21.05
N SER A 182 0.25 6.25 -21.19
CA SER A 182 -0.81 7.00 -21.87
C SER A 182 -1.84 7.63 -20.92
N GLY A 183 -1.88 7.18 -19.66
CA GLY A 183 -2.89 7.55 -18.68
C GLY A 183 -4.16 6.69 -18.74
N ALA A 184 -4.38 5.91 -19.80
CA ALA A 184 -5.65 5.24 -20.06
C ALA A 184 -6.00 4.17 -19.01
N ALA A 185 -7.25 4.16 -18.54
CA ALA A 185 -7.80 3.09 -17.73
C ALA A 185 -8.37 1.98 -18.61
N ILE A 186 -7.81 0.78 -18.48
CA ILE A 186 -8.20 -0.42 -19.22
C ILE A 186 -9.03 -1.30 -18.28
N PRO A 187 -10.32 -1.57 -18.58
CA PRO A 187 -11.16 -2.38 -17.72
C PRO A 187 -10.58 -3.79 -17.51
N ILE A 188 -10.56 -4.24 -16.26
CA ILE A 188 -10.31 -5.64 -15.89
C ILE A 188 -11.65 -6.36 -15.78
N GLY A 189 -12.59 -5.78 -15.05
CA GLY A 189 -13.95 -6.29 -14.92
C GLY A 189 -14.77 -5.53 -13.90
N SER A 190 -16.08 -5.79 -13.89
CA SER A 190 -17.03 -5.13 -13.01
C SER A 190 -16.92 -5.67 -11.57
N PHE A 191 -17.22 -4.82 -10.59
CA PHE A 191 -17.32 -5.22 -9.19
C PHE A 191 -18.40 -6.27 -8.93
N GLY A 192 -19.41 -6.41 -9.79
CA GLY A 192 -20.44 -7.46 -9.65
C GLY A 192 -21.35 -7.30 -8.42
N VAL A 193 -21.36 -6.10 -7.82
CA VAL A 193 -22.23 -5.71 -6.69
C VAL A 193 -23.18 -4.61 -7.14
N SER A 194 -24.33 -4.47 -6.47
CA SER A 194 -25.30 -3.41 -6.79
C SER A 194 -24.66 -2.04 -6.59
N ALA A 195 -24.32 -1.39 -7.70
CA ALA A 195 -23.44 -0.22 -7.72
C ALA A 195 -24.13 1.12 -7.49
N SER A 196 -25.46 1.16 -7.41
CA SER A 196 -26.25 2.40 -7.45
C SER A 196 -26.02 3.36 -6.27
N LYS A 197 -25.17 3.00 -5.30
CA LYS A 197 -24.82 3.81 -4.14
C LYS A 197 -23.32 3.95 -3.86
N ILE A 198 -22.45 3.28 -4.63
CA ILE A 198 -21.00 3.35 -4.40
C ILE A 198 -20.49 4.72 -4.87
N SER A 199 -20.17 5.59 -3.92
CA SER A 199 -19.63 6.92 -4.23
C SER A 199 -18.17 6.84 -4.63
N SER A 200 -17.38 6.03 -3.92
CA SER A 200 -15.96 5.87 -4.18
C SER A 200 -15.47 4.52 -3.69
N VAL A 201 -14.40 4.03 -4.31
CA VAL A 201 -13.69 2.82 -3.90
C VAL A 201 -12.21 3.16 -3.77
N TRP A 202 -11.63 2.85 -2.61
CA TRP A 202 -10.25 3.18 -2.25
C TRP A 202 -9.44 1.89 -2.05
N PRO A 203 -8.78 1.38 -3.11
CA PRO A 203 -8.11 0.09 -3.07
C PRO A 203 -6.70 0.19 -2.48
N SER A 204 -6.22 -0.89 -1.87
CA SER A 204 -4.82 -1.04 -1.44
C SER A 204 -4.43 -2.51 -1.42
N PHE A 205 -3.19 -2.82 -1.79
CA PHE A 205 -2.67 -4.19 -1.68
C PHE A 205 -2.11 -4.42 -0.28
N ASP A 206 -2.36 -5.60 0.29
CA ASP A 206 -1.59 -6.09 1.43
C ASP A 206 -0.27 -6.75 0.96
N ALA A 207 0.60 -7.10 1.92
CA ALA A 207 1.89 -7.74 1.63
C ALA A 207 1.76 -9.12 0.93
N SER A 208 0.62 -9.79 1.11
CA SER A 208 0.31 -11.07 0.46
C SER A 208 -0.23 -10.89 -0.97
N GLY A 209 -0.49 -9.65 -1.38
CA GLY A 209 -1.01 -9.30 -2.70
C GLY A 209 -2.53 -9.41 -2.83
N ASN A 210 -3.27 -9.48 -1.73
CA ASN A 210 -4.72 -9.33 -1.77
C ASN A 210 -5.07 -7.85 -1.95
N LEU A 211 -6.02 -7.57 -2.84
CA LEU A 211 -6.53 -6.21 -3.04
C LEU A 211 -7.73 -5.99 -2.10
N TRP A 212 -7.53 -5.14 -1.12
CA TRP A 212 -8.57 -4.66 -0.21
C TRP A 212 -9.10 -3.32 -0.71
N ALA A 213 -10.29 -2.93 -0.27
CA ALA A 213 -10.79 -1.59 -0.51
C ALA A 213 -11.69 -1.09 0.62
N ALA A 214 -11.62 0.21 0.90
CA ALA A 214 -12.71 0.92 1.57
C ALA A 214 -13.71 1.38 0.50
N VAL A 215 -14.98 1.02 0.66
CA VAL A 215 -16.07 1.35 -0.26
C VAL A 215 -16.97 2.35 0.43
N THR A 216 -17.15 3.53 -0.15
CA THR A 216 -17.92 4.61 0.48
C THR A 216 -19.27 4.82 -0.17
N TYR A 217 -20.20 5.35 0.63
CA TYR A 217 -21.57 5.63 0.22
C TYR A 217 -21.94 7.07 0.56
N ILE A 218 -22.44 7.82 -0.42
CA ILE A 218 -22.92 9.19 -0.22
C ILE A 218 -24.26 9.37 -0.97
N PRO A 219 -25.40 9.50 -0.25
CA PRO A 219 -25.57 9.30 1.19
C PRO A 219 -25.36 7.83 1.60
N PRO A 220 -25.11 7.54 2.90
CA PRO A 220 -24.94 6.18 3.39
C PRO A 220 -26.23 5.36 3.26
N PRO A 221 -26.15 4.02 3.13
CA PRO A 221 -27.33 3.17 3.11
C PRO A 221 -28.09 3.23 4.45
N PRO A 222 -29.41 3.00 4.44
CA PRO A 222 -30.16 2.87 5.68
C PRO A 222 -29.57 1.74 6.53
N PRO A 223 -29.40 1.93 7.84
CA PRO A 223 -28.81 0.91 8.70
C PRO A 223 -29.72 -0.32 8.79
N ALA A 224 -29.13 -1.52 8.80
CA ALA A 224 -29.84 -2.81 8.72
C ALA A 224 -30.86 -3.08 9.86
N ALA A 225 -30.85 -2.25 10.91
CA ALA A 225 -31.77 -2.33 12.05
C ALA A 225 -32.22 -0.95 12.58
N ASN A 226 -32.25 0.09 11.74
CA ASN A 226 -32.44 1.48 12.19
C ASN A 226 -31.38 1.94 13.22
N ALA A 227 -30.25 1.23 13.30
CA ALA A 227 -29.13 1.58 14.16
C ALA A 227 -28.50 2.90 13.67
N PHE A 228 -28.80 3.98 14.37
CA PHE A 228 -28.25 5.29 14.08
C PHE A 228 -26.93 5.48 14.82
N PRO A 229 -25.96 6.23 14.26
CA PRO A 229 -25.84 6.68 12.85
C PRO A 229 -25.49 5.56 11.83
N PRO A 230 -25.79 5.72 10.54
CA PRO A 230 -25.42 4.74 9.52
C PRO A 230 -23.89 4.68 9.32
N ASP A 231 -23.37 3.52 8.95
CA ASP A 231 -21.96 3.38 8.57
C ASP A 231 -21.76 3.86 7.13
N TRP A 232 -20.77 4.74 6.92
CA TRP A 232 -20.54 5.39 5.62
C TRP A 232 -19.62 4.61 4.69
N SER A 233 -18.95 3.59 5.23
CA SER A 233 -17.95 2.81 4.49
C SER A 233 -18.00 1.33 4.85
N ASP A 234 -17.87 0.48 3.83
CA ASP A 234 -17.66 -0.95 3.97
C ASP A 234 -16.19 -1.30 3.69
N LEU A 235 -15.73 -2.41 4.27
CA LEU A 235 -14.50 -3.07 3.84
C LEU A 235 -14.86 -4.10 2.77
N ALA A 236 -14.03 -4.18 1.74
CA ALA A 236 -14.19 -5.15 0.65
C ALA A 236 -12.86 -5.82 0.29
N ARG A 237 -12.97 -6.96 -0.38
CA ARG A 237 -11.90 -7.56 -1.18
C ARG A 237 -12.26 -7.50 -2.65
N ILE A 238 -11.28 -7.25 -3.50
CA ILE A 238 -11.44 -7.24 -4.95
C ILE A 238 -10.53 -8.31 -5.54
N ASN A 239 -11.10 -9.18 -6.38
CA ASN A 239 -10.32 -10.11 -7.16
C ASN A 239 -9.62 -9.35 -8.30
N VAL A 240 -8.29 -9.31 -8.29
CA VAL A 240 -7.51 -8.50 -9.24
C VAL A 240 -7.58 -8.98 -10.69
N ASP A 241 -7.92 -10.25 -10.92
CA ASP A 241 -7.96 -10.84 -12.27
C ASP A 241 -9.32 -10.66 -12.94
N SER A 242 -10.40 -10.66 -12.16
CA SER A 242 -11.79 -10.55 -12.66
C SER A 242 -12.44 -9.20 -12.37
N GLY A 243 -11.88 -8.41 -11.45
CA GLY A 243 -12.50 -7.19 -10.92
C GLY A 243 -13.64 -7.44 -9.93
N ALA A 244 -14.06 -8.69 -9.69
CA ALA A 244 -15.20 -8.99 -8.82
C ALA A 244 -14.93 -8.57 -7.36
N MET A 245 -15.90 -7.87 -6.76
CA MET A 245 -15.83 -7.36 -5.39
C MET A 245 -16.64 -8.26 -4.46
N THR A 246 -16.06 -8.58 -3.31
CA THR A 246 -16.74 -9.18 -2.18
C THR A 246 -16.80 -8.16 -1.04
N LEU A 247 -18.00 -7.65 -0.75
CA LEU A 247 -18.23 -6.79 0.41
C LEU A 247 -18.11 -7.66 1.68
N LEU A 248 -17.24 -7.25 2.58
CA LEU A 248 -17.07 -7.90 3.88
C LEU A 248 -18.01 -7.30 4.91
N GLY A 249 -18.50 -6.07 4.71
CA GLY A 249 -19.44 -5.35 5.58
C GLY A 249 -18.84 -4.08 6.20
N PRO A 250 -19.55 -3.44 7.14
CA PRO A 250 -19.24 -2.09 7.58
C PRO A 250 -17.91 -1.99 8.31
N ILE A 251 -17.21 -0.88 8.07
CA ILE A 251 -16.11 -0.40 8.90
C ILE A 251 -16.74 0.42 10.03
N THR A 252 -16.67 -0.12 11.25
CA THR A 252 -17.25 0.51 12.45
C THR A 252 -16.16 1.24 13.23
N GLY A 253 -16.51 2.20 14.07
CA GLY A 253 -15.53 2.98 14.83
C GLY A 253 -16.20 3.96 15.79
N PRO A 254 -15.44 4.97 16.29
CA PRO A 254 -16.01 6.02 17.13
C PRO A 254 -17.09 6.82 16.39
N GLU A 255 -17.92 7.54 17.15
CA GLU A 255 -19.09 8.25 16.63
C GLU A 255 -18.75 9.23 15.50
N ASP A 256 -17.64 9.96 15.61
CA ASP A 256 -17.18 10.92 14.59
C ASP A 256 -17.04 10.26 13.21
N LEU A 257 -16.46 9.06 13.15
CA LEU A 257 -16.30 8.31 11.90
C LEU A 257 -17.65 7.90 11.29
N ARG A 258 -18.71 7.76 12.09
CA ARG A 258 -20.05 7.40 11.60
C ARG A 258 -20.79 8.59 11.00
N SER A 259 -20.18 9.76 10.94
CA SER A 259 -20.72 10.97 10.30
C SER A 259 -20.02 11.35 8.99
N VAL A 260 -18.89 10.72 8.67
CA VAL A 260 -18.05 11.05 7.51
C VAL A 260 -17.55 9.77 6.80
N PRO A 261 -17.51 9.74 5.46
CA PRO A 261 -16.93 8.60 4.75
C PRO A 261 -15.40 8.57 4.87
N LEU A 262 -14.83 7.37 4.81
CA LEU A 262 -13.39 7.17 4.68
C LEU A 262 -12.94 7.51 3.26
N PHE A 263 -11.78 8.10 3.11
CA PHE A 263 -11.11 8.29 1.83
C PHE A 263 -9.76 7.60 1.88
N GLY A 264 -9.25 7.18 0.72
CA GLY A 264 -7.96 6.49 0.63
C GLY A 264 -7.91 5.15 1.38
N LEU A 265 -6.84 4.40 1.14
CA LEU A 265 -6.50 3.22 1.94
C LEU A 265 -5.02 2.91 1.76
N ALA A 266 -4.26 2.88 2.85
CA ALA A 266 -2.86 2.44 2.85
C ALA A 266 -2.70 1.27 3.81
N ILE A 267 -2.30 0.10 3.29
CA ILE A 267 -2.02 -1.09 4.11
C ILE A 267 -0.52 -1.19 4.33
N THR A 268 0.23 -1.52 3.27
CA THR A 268 1.67 -1.78 3.34
C THR A 268 2.47 -0.93 2.36
N ALA A 269 3.78 -0.86 2.59
CA ALA A 269 4.72 -0.42 1.57
C ALA A 269 4.71 -1.37 0.36
N PRO A 270 4.83 -0.84 -0.88
CA PRO A 270 4.92 -1.67 -2.06
C PRO A 270 6.04 -2.70 -1.91
N GLN A 271 5.73 -3.96 -2.21
CA GLN A 271 6.74 -5.01 -2.21
C GLN A 271 7.88 -4.65 -3.17
N PRO A 272 9.15 -4.94 -2.83
CA PRO A 272 10.28 -4.62 -3.68
C PRO A 272 10.06 -5.12 -5.10
N CYS A 273 10.41 -4.31 -6.09
CA CYS A 273 10.36 -4.76 -7.47
C CYS A 273 11.23 -6.01 -7.60
N PRO A 274 10.81 -7.04 -8.37
CA PRO A 274 11.72 -8.10 -8.76
C PRO A 274 12.95 -7.44 -9.39
N THR A 275 14.10 -7.52 -8.72
CA THR A 275 15.36 -7.26 -9.40
C THR A 275 15.43 -8.34 -10.47
N GLY A 276 15.52 -7.94 -11.74
CA GLY A 276 15.71 -8.90 -12.82
C GLY A 276 16.79 -9.86 -12.36
N THR A 277 16.51 -11.16 -12.34
CA THR A 277 17.44 -12.16 -11.84
C THR A 277 18.71 -12.06 -12.67
N ALA A 278 19.72 -11.35 -12.18
CA ALA A 278 21.03 -11.95 -12.20
C ALA A 278 20.81 -13.26 -11.44
N THR A 279 20.72 -14.37 -12.18
CA THR A 279 20.80 -15.68 -11.57
C THR A 279 22.04 -15.62 -10.71
N ALA A 280 21.86 -15.50 -9.40
CA ALA A 280 22.93 -15.78 -8.47
C ALA A 280 23.30 -17.21 -8.82
N GLN A 281 24.41 -17.39 -9.54
CA GLN A 281 24.93 -18.71 -9.80
C GLN A 281 25.01 -19.34 -8.42
N PRO A 282 24.32 -20.46 -8.18
CA PRO A 282 24.43 -21.13 -6.90
C PRO A 282 25.91 -21.43 -6.73
N ILE A 283 26.57 -20.73 -5.80
CA ILE A 283 27.92 -21.11 -5.39
C ILE A 283 27.74 -22.55 -4.90
N PRO A 284 28.36 -23.57 -5.53
CA PRO A 284 28.10 -24.96 -5.20
C PRO A 284 28.73 -25.30 -3.85
N ALA A 285 28.16 -24.79 -2.76
CA ALA A 285 28.57 -25.08 -1.39
C ALA A 285 28.23 -26.52 -0.98
N GLY A 286 27.38 -27.20 -1.76
CA GLY A 286 26.99 -28.60 -1.56
C GLY A 286 27.51 -29.59 -2.62
N SER A 287 28.40 -29.20 -3.55
CA SER A 287 28.88 -30.18 -4.53
C SER A 287 29.85 -31.16 -3.84
N PRO A 288 29.71 -32.48 -4.03
CA PRO A 288 30.62 -33.47 -3.45
C PRO A 288 32.09 -33.22 -3.84
N ARG A 289 32.31 -32.61 -5.01
CA ARG A 289 33.64 -32.20 -5.49
C ARG A 289 34.22 -31.04 -4.70
N SER A 290 33.40 -30.02 -4.37
CA SER A 290 33.80 -28.87 -3.55
C SER A 290 34.19 -29.31 -2.14
N LEU A 291 33.40 -30.21 -1.55
CA LEU A 291 33.64 -30.75 -0.20
C LEU A 291 34.88 -31.66 -0.18
N SER A 292 35.10 -32.46 -1.23
CA SER A 292 36.31 -33.27 -1.36
C SER A 292 37.56 -32.41 -1.50
N LEU A 293 37.48 -31.31 -2.27
CA LEU A 293 38.57 -30.35 -2.42
C LEU A 293 38.90 -29.66 -1.10
N LEU A 294 37.89 -29.21 -0.35
CA LEU A 294 38.06 -28.58 0.96
C LEU A 294 38.65 -29.55 1.98
N ALA A 295 38.15 -30.79 2.03
CA ALA A 295 38.69 -31.84 2.90
C ALA A 295 40.16 -32.15 2.55
N GLY A 296 40.50 -32.23 1.27
CA GLY A 296 41.88 -32.40 0.80
C GLY A 296 42.80 -31.26 1.22
N LEU A 297 42.36 -30.01 1.09
CA LEU A 297 43.12 -28.83 1.51
C LEU A 297 43.35 -28.80 3.03
N LEU A 298 42.35 -29.19 3.82
CA LEU A 298 42.48 -29.29 5.28
C LEU A 298 43.46 -30.40 5.69
N LEU A 299 43.45 -31.55 5.02
CA LEU A 299 44.40 -32.65 5.27
C LEU A 299 45.83 -32.27 4.88
N LEU A 300 46.01 -31.57 3.75
CA LEU A 300 47.31 -31.03 3.34
C LEU A 300 47.86 -30.02 4.35
N ALA A 301 47.03 -29.09 4.83
CA ALA A 301 47.42 -28.13 5.85
C ALA A 301 47.81 -28.82 7.16
N ALA A 302 47.02 -29.81 7.62
CA ALA A 302 47.33 -30.59 8.81
C ALA A 302 48.64 -31.39 8.67
N GLY A 303 48.88 -32.01 7.50
CA GLY A 303 50.11 -32.74 7.20
C GLY A 303 51.36 -31.86 7.21
N LEU A 304 51.28 -30.64 6.66
CA LEU A 304 52.37 -29.66 6.68
C LEU A 304 52.69 -29.19 8.11
N VAL A 305 51.67 -28.99 8.96
CA VAL A 305 51.86 -28.61 10.37
C VAL A 305 52.49 -29.75 11.17
N LEU A 306 52.08 -30.99 10.96
CA LEU A 306 52.64 -32.17 11.63
C LEU A 306 54.09 -32.44 11.20
N ARG A 307 54.40 -32.30 9.90
CA ARG A 307 55.77 -32.47 9.39
C ARG A 307 56.74 -31.43 9.96
N ARG A 308 56.26 -30.20 10.20
CA ARG A 308 57.06 -29.16 10.90
C ARG A 308 57.30 -29.46 12.37
N ARG A 309 56.47 -30.28 13.02
CA ARG A 309 56.62 -30.66 14.44
C ARG A 309 57.48 -31.90 14.67
N GLY A 310 57.61 -32.80 13.70
CA GLY A 310 58.45 -34.01 13.79
C GLY A 310 59.92 -33.82 13.40
N LEU A 311 60.33 -32.61 13.00
CA LEU A 311 61.72 -32.25 12.66
C LEU A 311 62.39 -31.41 13.77
N ARG A 312 61.90 -31.54 15.02
CA ARG A 312 62.51 -30.96 16.22
C ARG A 312 62.86 -32.05 17.21
#